data_AF-A0A2E8KNK3-F1
#
_entry.id   AF-A0A2E8KNK3-F1
#
_cell.length_a   1.000
_cell.length_b   1.000
_cell.length_c   1.000
_cell.angle_alpha   90.00
_cell.angle_beta   90.00
_cell.angle_gamma   90.00
#
_symmetry.space_group_name_H-M   'P 1'
#
loop_
_entity.id
_entity.type
_entity.pdbx_description
1 polymer ?
#
loop_
_entity_poly.entity_id
_entity_poly.type
_entity_poly.pdbx_seq_one_letter_code
_entity_poly.pdbx_strand_id
1 'polypeptide(L)'
;MHRNVGCRYSPGNQRYSLSTHVAKKRLPTQLEVSLFRISQESLTNIRKHSKANQVHVDLSQDEEGKILLIIQDNGCGFDATSPSDNCFGLEGIRQRALHYGGSASIQSRPGNGTTVQIEFPASVT
;
A
#
# COMPACT_ATOMS: atom_id res chain seq x y z
N MET A 1 -20.30 6.83 -14.78
CA MET A 1 -20.35 7.77 -13.65
C MET A 1 -19.73 7.09 -12.42
N HIS A 2 -18.41 7.21 -12.25
CA HIS A 2 -17.71 6.65 -11.09
C HIS A 2 -17.84 7.63 -9.92
N ARG A 3 -18.59 7.26 -8.89
CA ARG A 3 -18.64 8.02 -7.64
C ARG A 3 -17.34 7.76 -6.88
N ASN A 4 -16.51 8.80 -6.80
CA ASN A 4 -15.33 8.81 -5.96
C ASN A 4 -15.80 8.82 -4.50
N VAL A 5 -15.67 7.70 -3.78
CA VAL A 5 -16.07 7.60 -2.37
C VAL A 5 -14.83 7.84 -1.51
N GLY A 6 -14.49 9.12 -1.33
CA GLY A 6 -13.43 9.53 -0.41
C GLY A 6 -13.87 9.32 1.05
N CYS A 7 -13.77 8.10 1.55
CA CYS A 7 -14.00 7.81 2.96
C CYS A 7 -12.82 8.36 3.78
N ARG A 8 -13.13 9.18 4.80
CA ARG A 8 -12.16 9.68 5.78
C ARG A 8 -12.36 8.97 7.11
N TYR A 9 -11.29 8.40 7.67
CA TYR A 9 -11.29 7.71 8.96
C TYR A 9 -10.17 8.26 9.86
N SER A 10 -10.37 8.34 11.18
CA SER A 10 -9.38 8.94 12.10
C SER A 10 -9.39 8.28 13.49
N PRO A 11 -8.57 7.25 13.73
CA PRO A 11 -8.23 6.78 15.06
C PRO A 11 -6.96 7.51 15.57
N GLY A 12 -7.09 8.32 16.61
CA GLY A 12 -6.00 9.22 17.07
C GLY A 12 -5.82 10.46 16.18
N ASN A 13 -4.68 11.15 16.27
CA ASN A 13 -4.36 12.36 15.48
C ASN A 13 -4.06 12.08 13.99
N GLN A 14 -4.33 10.88 13.48
CA GLN A 14 -4.01 10.48 12.11
C GLN A 14 -5.26 10.50 11.22
N ARG A 15 -5.18 11.19 10.09
CA ARG A 15 -6.24 11.26 9.07
C ARG A 15 -5.94 10.27 7.95
N TYR A 16 -6.83 9.32 7.75
CA TYR A 16 -6.79 8.38 6.64
C TYR A 16 -7.72 8.83 5.52
N SER A 17 -7.27 8.67 4.28
CA SER A 17 -8.08 8.82 3.08
C SER A 17 -7.94 7.58 2.21
N LEU A 18 -9.06 7.15 1.61
CA LEU A 18 -9.13 6.00 0.73
C LEU A 18 -9.74 6.42 -0.61
N SER A 19 -9.07 6.04 -1.69
CA SER A 19 -9.55 6.13 -3.07
C SER A 19 -9.58 4.73 -3.69
N THR A 20 -10.63 4.42 -4.44
CA THR A 20 -10.75 3.12 -5.11
C THR A 20 -11.31 3.29 -6.52
N HIS A 21 -10.57 2.78 -7.50
CA HIS A 21 -10.92 2.78 -8.91
C HIS A 21 -10.74 1.38 -9.49
N VAL A 22 -11.50 0.41 -8.97
CA VAL A 22 -11.46 -1.00 -9.40
C VAL A 22 -12.79 -1.44 -10.00
N ALA A 23 -12.75 -2.43 -10.90
CA ALA A 23 -13.97 -3.00 -11.45
C ALA A 23 -14.84 -3.64 -10.35
N LYS A 24 -16.15 -3.73 -10.59
CA LYS A 24 -17.07 -4.43 -9.67
C LYS A 24 -16.84 -5.93 -9.58
N LYS A 25 -16.16 -6.51 -10.58
CA LYS A 25 -15.80 -7.93 -10.60
C LYS A 25 -14.76 -8.18 -9.52
N ARG A 26 -14.99 -9.22 -8.70
CA ARG A 26 -14.03 -9.65 -7.68
C ARG A 26 -12.71 -10.06 -8.31
N LEU A 27 -11.61 -9.75 -7.62
CA LEU A 27 -10.29 -10.26 -7.97
C LEU A 27 -10.21 -11.74 -7.54
N PRO A 28 -9.24 -12.52 -8.08
CA PRO A 28 -8.89 -13.81 -7.52
C PRO A 28 -8.68 -13.69 -6.00
N THR A 29 -9.27 -14.60 -5.22
CA THR A 29 -9.25 -14.55 -3.75
C THR A 29 -7.84 -14.39 -3.18
N GLN A 30 -6.85 -15.02 -3.81
CA GLN A 30 -5.45 -14.94 -3.40
C GLN A 30 -4.88 -13.51 -3.54
N LEU A 31 -5.23 -12.78 -4.59
CA LEU A 31 -4.86 -11.36 -4.74
C LEU A 31 -5.55 -10.49 -3.70
N GLU A 32 -6.85 -10.71 -3.42
CA GLU A 32 -7.55 -9.95 -2.38
C GLU A 32 -6.89 -10.11 -1.02
N VAL A 33 -6.53 -11.36 -0.66
CA VAL A 33 -5.81 -11.66 0.58
C VAL A 33 -4.42 -11.02 0.58
N SER A 34 -3.69 -11.07 -0.53
CA SER A 34 -2.37 -10.44 -0.63
C SER A 34 -2.44 -8.93 -0.44
N LEU A 35 -3.33 -8.25 -1.18
CA LEU A 35 -3.60 -6.81 -1.07
C LEU A 35 -4.00 -6.42 0.35
N PHE A 36 -4.87 -7.21 1.00
CA PHE A 36 -5.28 -6.99 2.38
C PHE A 36 -4.10 -7.09 3.35
N ARG A 37 -3.26 -8.13 3.24
CA ARG A 37 -2.09 -8.31 4.10
C ARG A 37 -1.03 -7.24 3.87
N ILE A 38 -0.84 -6.80 2.62
CA ILE A 38 0.07 -5.70 2.29
C ILE A 38 -0.45 -4.44 2.96
N SER A 39 -1.73 -4.13 2.79
CA SER A 39 -2.36 -2.96 3.39
C SER A 39 -2.23 -2.98 4.91
N GLN A 40 -2.50 -4.13 5.54
CA GLN A 40 -2.36 -4.31 6.99
C GLN A 40 -0.94 -4.04 7.48
N GLU A 41 0.06 -4.59 6.80
CA GLU A 41 1.48 -4.40 7.16
C GLU A 41 1.91 -2.94 6.99
N SER A 42 1.60 -2.32 5.84
CA SER A 42 1.92 -0.91 5.59
C SER A 42 1.27 0.02 6.61
N LEU A 43 -0.02 -0.16 6.91
CA LEU A 43 -0.72 0.65 7.90
C LEU A 43 -0.20 0.42 9.32
N THR A 44 0.26 -0.81 9.62
CA THR A 44 0.91 -1.12 10.90
C THR A 44 2.25 -0.41 11.03
N ASN A 45 3.05 -0.39 9.96
CA ASN A 45 4.33 0.30 9.94
C ASN A 45 4.16 1.81 10.12
N ILE A 46 3.18 2.41 9.43
CA ILE A 46 2.82 3.82 9.60
C ILE A 46 2.44 4.12 11.05
N ARG A 47 1.51 3.34 11.61
CA ARG A 47 1.01 3.54 12.99
C ARG A 47 2.14 3.44 14.02
N LYS A 48 3.07 2.49 13.85
CA LYS A 48 4.14 2.22 14.82
C LYS A 48 5.32 3.17 14.69
N HIS A 49 5.65 3.60 13.47
CA HIS A 49 6.97 4.18 13.20
C HIS A 49 6.91 5.60 12.63
N SER A 50 5.88 5.98 11.86
CA SER A 50 6.02 7.15 11.01
C SER A 50 5.70 8.48 11.70
N LYS A 51 4.95 8.49 12.80
CA LYS A 51 4.41 9.74 13.40
C LYS A 51 3.64 10.61 12.39
N ALA A 52 3.16 10.04 11.28
CA ALA A 52 2.38 10.74 10.28
C ALA A 52 1.07 11.27 10.87
N ASN A 53 0.55 12.35 10.30
CA ASN A 53 -0.79 12.85 10.57
C ASN A 53 -1.74 12.66 9.38
N GLN A 54 -1.21 12.27 8.21
CA GLN A 54 -1.96 11.97 7.00
C GLN A 54 -1.48 10.68 6.39
N VAL A 55 -2.44 9.86 5.99
CA VAL A 55 -2.24 8.61 5.29
C VAL A 55 -3.21 8.55 4.11
N HIS A 56 -2.68 8.17 2.95
CA HIS A 56 -3.42 7.98 1.73
C HIS A 56 -3.32 6.53 1.27
N VAL A 57 -4.45 5.94 0.91
CA VAL A 57 -4.53 4.62 0.29
C VAL A 57 -5.27 4.77 -1.03
N ASP A 58 -4.63 4.41 -2.13
CA ASP A 58 -5.26 4.32 -3.45
C ASP A 58 -5.19 2.88 -3.94
N LEU A 59 -6.32 2.35 -4.39
CA LEU A 59 -6.41 1.06 -5.07
C LEU A 59 -7.09 1.25 -6.42
N SER A 60 -6.34 1.08 -7.50
CA SER A 60 -6.82 1.29 -8.86
C SER A 60 -6.59 0.05 -9.73
N GLN A 61 -7.43 -0.09 -10.75
CA GLN A 61 -7.33 -1.07 -11.81
C GLN A 61 -7.34 -0.36 -13.16
N ASP A 62 -6.36 -0.63 -14.01
CA ASP A 62 -6.33 -0.08 -15.36
C ASP A 62 -7.26 -0.85 -16.33
N GLU A 63 -7.35 -0.36 -17.57
CA GLU A 63 -8.19 -0.98 -18.60
C GLU A 63 -7.71 -2.38 -19.02
N GLU A 64 -6.42 -2.67 -18.86
CA GLU A 64 -5.81 -3.97 -19.11
C GLU A 64 -6.04 -4.96 -17.95
N GLY A 65 -6.57 -4.47 -16.83
CA GLY A 65 -6.90 -5.23 -15.63
C GLY A 65 -5.78 -5.28 -14.58
N LYS A 66 -4.65 -4.60 -14.80
CA LYS A 66 -3.54 -4.52 -13.82
C LYS A 66 -4.00 -3.76 -12.59
N ILE A 67 -3.56 -4.24 -11.43
CA ILE A 67 -3.91 -3.63 -10.14
C ILE A 67 -2.72 -2.81 -9.64
N LEU A 68 -3.01 -1.60 -9.17
CA LEU A 68 -2.07 -0.71 -8.50
C LEU A 68 -2.60 -0.39 -7.11
N LEU A 69 -1.80 -0.68 -6.08
CA LEU A 69 -2.04 -0.27 -4.69
C LEU A 69 -0.94 0.70 -4.27
N ILE A 70 -1.33 1.91 -3.86
CA ILE A 70 -0.43 2.91 -3.31
C ILE A 70 -0.85 3.20 -1.87
N ILE A 71 0.10 3.12 -0.94
CA ILE A 71 -0.08 3.52 0.46
C ILE A 71 1.01 4.52 0.80
N GLN A 72 0.61 5.74 1.14
CA GLN A 72 1.52 6.84 1.41
C GLN A 72 1.21 7.50 2.74
N ASP A 73 2.24 7.89 3.47
CA ASP A 73 2.12 8.73 4.66
C ASP A 73 3.08 9.91 4.63
N ASN A 74 2.80 10.94 5.43
CA ASN A 74 3.62 12.14 5.54
C ASN A 74 4.49 12.18 6.81
N GLY A 75 4.87 11.00 7.32
CA GLY A 75 5.60 10.86 8.56
C GLY A 75 7.09 11.19 8.46
N CYS A 76 7.84 10.76 9.46
CA CYS A 76 9.27 11.00 9.57
C CYS A 76 10.11 10.25 8.53
N GLY A 77 9.54 9.28 7.82
CA GLY A 77 10.27 8.40 6.92
C GLY A 77 11.44 7.69 7.59
N PHE A 78 12.25 7.05 6.76
CA PHE A 78 13.46 6.31 7.10
C PHE A 78 14.37 6.23 5.87
N ASP A 79 15.64 5.90 6.07
CA ASP A 79 16.57 5.63 4.98
C ASP A 79 16.32 4.22 4.40
N ALA A 80 15.68 4.16 3.23
CA ALA A 80 15.39 2.91 2.55
C ALA A 80 16.62 2.25 1.89
N THR A 81 17.76 2.96 1.81
CA THR A 81 19.00 2.43 1.24
C THR A 81 19.91 1.79 2.27
N SER A 82 19.68 2.09 3.56
CA SER A 82 20.42 1.48 4.66
C SER A 82 19.84 0.10 4.99
N PRO A 83 20.63 -0.98 4.95
CA PRO A 83 20.20 -2.27 5.45
C PRO A 83 19.99 -2.14 6.96
N SER A 84 18.73 -2.15 7.40
CA SER A 84 18.40 -2.22 8.82
C SER A 84 17.83 -3.59 9.15
N ASP A 85 18.33 -4.20 10.22
CA ASP A 85 17.98 -5.55 10.67
C ASP A 85 16.50 -5.72 11.08
N ASN A 86 15.70 -4.65 11.03
CA ASN A 86 14.30 -4.62 11.48
C ASN A 86 13.28 -4.38 10.35
N CYS A 87 13.68 -4.47 9.07
CA CYS A 87 12.79 -4.27 7.92
C CYS A 87 12.01 -5.54 7.47
N PHE A 88 11.83 -6.54 8.35
CA PHE A 88 11.12 -7.79 8.01
C PHE A 88 9.72 -7.55 7.41
N GLY A 89 9.01 -6.52 7.87
CA GLY A 89 7.71 -6.15 7.33
C GLY A 89 7.74 -5.73 5.85
N LEU A 90 8.75 -4.93 5.48
CA LEU A 90 8.96 -4.46 4.11
C LEU A 90 9.38 -5.58 3.18
N GLU A 91 10.24 -6.48 3.66
CA GLU A 91 10.62 -7.67 2.90
C GLU A 91 9.42 -8.59 2.69
N GLY A 92 8.61 -8.81 3.73
CA GLY A 92 7.37 -9.55 3.62
C GLY A 92 6.40 -8.96 2.58
N ILE A 93 6.35 -7.62 2.44
CA ILE A 93 5.57 -6.96 1.39
C ILE A 93 6.13 -7.29 0.01
N ARG A 94 7.44 -7.18 -0.20
CA ARG A 94 8.09 -7.49 -1.50
C ARG A 94 7.87 -8.94 -1.90
N GLN A 95 8.11 -9.87 -0.98
CA GLN A 95 7.94 -11.31 -1.25
C GLN A 95 6.50 -11.66 -1.61
N ARG A 96 5.50 -11.06 -0.95
CA ARG A 96 4.08 -11.28 -1.28
C ARG A 96 3.68 -10.72 -2.64
N ALA A 97 4.24 -9.58 -3.04
CA ALA A 97 4.01 -9.05 -4.38
C ALA A 97 4.60 -9.98 -5.45
N LEU A 98 5.87 -10.37 -5.27
CA LEU A 98 6.58 -11.27 -6.18
C LEU A 98 5.92 -12.64 -6.30
N HIS A 99 5.40 -13.18 -5.19
CA HIS A 99 4.73 -14.49 -5.16
C HIS A 99 3.54 -14.59 -6.13
N TYR A 100 2.85 -13.47 -6.41
CA TYR A 100 1.73 -13.43 -7.36
C TYR A 100 2.11 -12.74 -8.68
N GLY A 101 3.39 -12.78 -9.07
CA GLY A 101 3.89 -12.21 -10.32
C GLY A 101 3.86 -10.67 -10.37
N GLY A 102 3.65 -10.03 -9.23
CA GLY A 102 3.62 -8.58 -9.09
C GLY A 102 4.99 -7.98 -8.76
N SER A 103 5.00 -6.67 -8.53
CA SER A 103 6.17 -5.92 -8.11
C SER A 103 5.86 -5.04 -6.91
N ALA A 104 6.90 -4.67 -6.15
CA ALA A 104 6.78 -3.79 -5.01
C ALA A 104 7.91 -2.75 -5.01
N SER A 105 7.53 -1.48 -4.91
CA SER A 105 8.43 -0.34 -4.75
C SER A 105 8.15 0.32 -3.41
N ILE A 106 9.21 0.54 -2.62
CA ILE A 106 9.10 1.22 -1.33
C ILE A 106 10.07 2.40 -1.36
N GLN A 107 9.50 3.59 -1.28
CA GLN A 107 10.24 4.84 -1.34
C GLN A 107 10.08 5.54 0.00
N SER A 108 11.20 5.91 0.61
CA SER A 108 11.20 6.63 1.88
C SER A 108 12.50 7.40 2.02
N ARG A 109 12.41 8.58 2.62
CA ARG A 109 13.57 9.37 3.04
C ARG A 109 13.26 10.01 4.39
N PRO A 110 14.26 10.20 5.27
CA PRO A 110 14.07 10.95 6.50
C PRO A 110 13.41 12.32 6.23
N GLY A 111 12.37 12.63 7.01
CA GLY A 111 11.54 13.83 6.90
C GLY A 111 10.52 13.87 5.77
N ASN A 112 10.45 12.86 4.89
CA ASN A 112 9.62 12.89 3.67
C ASN A 112 8.58 11.75 3.61
N GLY A 113 8.25 11.14 4.74
CA GLY A 113 7.27 10.06 4.81
C GLY A 113 7.71 8.78 4.11
N THR A 114 6.73 7.96 3.76
CA THR A 114 6.94 6.67 3.07
C THR A 114 5.83 6.44 2.06
N THR A 115 6.21 5.87 0.92
CA THR A 115 5.29 5.40 -0.13
C THR A 115 5.58 3.92 -0.39
N VAL A 116 4.56 3.09 -0.25
CA VAL A 116 4.55 1.69 -0.66
C VAL A 116 3.66 1.58 -1.89
N GLN A 117 4.23 1.15 -3.01
CA GLN A 117 3.54 0.93 -4.27
C GLN A 117 3.66 -0.54 -4.65
N ILE A 118 2.53 -1.17 -4.96
CA ILE A 118 2.43 -2.57 -5.40
C ILE A 118 1.68 -2.63 -6.71
N GLU A 119 2.21 -3.42 -7.63
CA GLU A 119 1.56 -3.71 -8.90
C GLU A 119 1.33 -5.21 -9.02
N PHE A 120 0.12 -5.60 -9.41
CA PHE A 120 -0.19 -6.98 -9.81
C PHE A 120 -0.67 -7.02 -11.25
N PRO A 121 -0.28 -8.05 -12.03
CA PRO A 121 -0.82 -8.27 -13.36
C PRO A 121 -2.33 -8.58 -13.32
N ALA A 122 -2.99 -8.42 -14.45
CA ALA A 122 -4.43 -8.70 -14.60
C ALA A 122 -4.81 -10.16 -14.34
N SER A 123 -3.84 -11.06 -14.50
CA SER A 123 -3.98 -12.50 -14.27
C SER A 123 -2.79 -12.97 -13.44
N VAL A 124 -3.09 -13.71 -12.37
CA VAL A 124 -2.09 -14.45 -11.61
C VAL A 124 -2.01 -15.85 -12.19
N THR A 125 -0.79 -16.35 -12.39
CA THR A 125 -0.52 -17.73 -12.81
C THR A 125 -0.40 -18.65 -11.61
#